data_AF-A0A3D5VJ19-F1
#
_entry.id   AF-A0A3D5VJ19-F1
#
_cell.length_a   1.000
_cell.length_b   1.000
_cell.length_c   1.000
_cell.angle_alpha   90.00
_cell.angle_beta   90.00
_cell.angle_gamma   90.00
#
_symmetry.space_group_name_H-M   'P 1'
#
loop_
_entity.id
_entity.type
_entity.pdbx_description
1 polymer ?
#
loop_
_entity_poly.entity_id
_entity_poly.type
_entity_poly.pdbx_seq_one_letter_code
_entity_poly.pdbx_strand_id
1 'polypeptide(L)' 'MPVYYFILFPLLGGAIGWVTNYLAIKFLFRPRKPWRIGPLVIQGVIPRRRKDLAAAVGQVVATELLP' A
#
# COMPACT_ATOMS: atom_id res chain seq x y z
N MET A 1 22.69 17.64 29.60
CA MET A 1 22.01 16.78 28.61
C MET A 1 22.65 17.01 27.25
N PRO A 2 23.14 15.97 26.57
CA PRO A 2 23.83 16.17 25.30
C PRO A 2 22.88 16.72 24.21
N VAL A 3 23.29 17.80 23.55
CA VAL A 3 22.48 18.52 22.55
C VAL A 3 22.19 17.67 21.30
N TYR A 4 23.04 16.66 21.01
CA TYR A 4 22.88 15.79 19.84
C TYR A 4 21.57 14.98 19.85
N TYR A 5 20.97 14.74 21.02
CA TYR A 5 19.69 14.02 21.13
C TYR A 5 18.55 14.76 20.40
N PHE A 6 18.55 16.10 20.40
CA PHE A 6 17.51 16.89 19.72
C PHE A 6 17.50 16.72 18.20
N ILE A 7 18.61 16.29 17.61
CA ILE A 7 18.71 16.01 16.18
C ILE A 7 18.52 14.51 15.92
N LEU A 8 19.10 13.67 16.78
CA LEU A 8 19.05 12.21 16.61
C LEU A 8 17.62 11.65 16.69
N PHE A 9 16.81 12.12 17.66
CA PHE A 9 15.45 11.60 17.86
C PHE A 9 14.50 11.90 16.69
N PRO A 10 14.39 13.16 16.19
CA PRO A 10 13.56 13.44 15.02
C PRO A 10 14.03 12.73 13.75
N LEU A 11 15.35 12.59 13.57
CA LEU A 11 15.92 11.96 12.38
C LEU A 11 15.60 10.45 12.37
N LEU A 12 15.74 9.78 13.51
CA LEU A 12 15.31 8.39 13.66
C LEU A 12 13.80 8.24 13.50
N GLY A 13 13.00 9.11 14.12
CA GLY A 13 11.54 9.10 13.98
C GLY A 13 11.10 9.28 12.52
N GLY A 14 11.71 10.22 11.79
CA GLY A 14 11.47 10.45 10.37
C GLY A 14 11.88 9.26 9.51
N ALA A 15 13.04 8.66 9.77
CA ALA A 15 13.50 7.46 9.06
C ALA A 15 12.54 6.28 9.26
N ILE A 16 12.13 6.01 10.50
CA ILE A 16 11.17 4.94 10.82
C ILE A 16 9.82 5.21 10.17
N GLY A 17 9.32 6.44 10.26
CA GLY A 17 8.05 6.86 9.65
C GLY A 17 8.07 6.68 8.13
N TRP A 18 9.14 7.09 7.47
CA TRP A 18 9.31 6.95 6.03
C TRP A 18 9.35 5.48 5.60
N VAL A 19 10.17 4.66 6.27
CA VAL A 19 10.28 3.22 5.98
C VAL A 19 8.94 2.51 6.18
N THR A 20 8.25 2.81 7.28
CA THR A 20 6.96 2.20 7.60
C THR A 20 5.90 2.59 6.57
N ASN A 21 5.83 3.87 6.18
CA ASN A 21 4.88 4.33 5.17
C ASN A 21 5.15 3.70 3.80
N TYR A 22 6.43 3.60 3.41
CA TYR A 22 6.82 2.89 2.19
C TYR A 22 6.37 1.42 2.21
N LEU A 23 6.57 0.73 3.33
CA LEU A 23 6.12 -0.65 3.50
C LEU A 23 4.60 -0.78 3.45
N ALA A 24 3.85 0.13 4.08
CA ALA A 24 2.40 0.14 4.08
C ALA A 24 1.85 0.25 2.64
N ILE A 25 2.35 1.20 1.85
CA ILE A 25 2.00 1.33 0.44
C ILE A 25 2.35 0.05 -0.32
N LYS A 26 3.55 -0.51 -0.09
CA LYS A 26 3.98 -1.75 -0.72
C LYS A 26 3.06 -2.93 -0.41
N PHE A 27 2.56 -3.06 0.83
CA PHE A 27 1.62 -4.11 1.25
C PHE A 27 0.21 -3.91 0.70
N LEU A 28 -0.17 -2.70 0.31
CA LEU A 28 -1.45 -2.46 -0.37
C LEU A 28 -1.49 -3.14 -1.75
N PHE A 29 -0.34 -3.16 -2.45
CA PHE A 29 -0.20 -3.71 -3.80
C PHE A 29 0.44 -5.12 -3.85
N ARG A 30 1.20 -5.53 -2.83
CA ARG A 30 1.83 -6.86 -2.72
C ARG A 30 1.35 -7.56 -1.44
N PRO A 31 1.16 -8.89 -1.43
CA PRO A 31 1.58 -9.84 -2.46
C PRO A 31 0.58 -9.91 -3.63
N ARG A 32 1.11 -9.90 -4.86
CA ARG A 32 0.30 -9.96 -6.09
C ARG A 32 -0.37 -11.32 -6.26
N LYS A 33 0.27 -12.38 -5.76
CA LYS A 33 -0.28 -13.73 -5.66
C LYS A 33 -0.71 -13.95 -4.21
N PRO A 34 -1.88 -14.56 -3.96
CA PRO A 34 -2.33 -14.84 -2.60
C PRO A 34 -1.34 -15.80 -1.91
N TRP A 35 -0.80 -15.40 -0.77
CA TRP A 35 -0.04 -16.28 0.09
C TRP A 35 -0.99 -17.01 1.03
N ARG A 36 -0.98 -18.34 0.96
CA ARG A 36 -1.79 -19.19 1.83
C ARG A 36 -0.91 -19.72 2.95
N ILE A 37 -1.18 -19.30 4.18
CA ILE A 37 -0.51 -19.81 5.37
C ILE A 37 -1.61 -20.47 6.21
N GLY A 38 -1.81 -21.78 6.00
CA GLY A 38 -2.92 -22.52 6.60
C GLY A 38 -4.29 -21.95 6.18
N PRO A 39 -5.20 -21.64 7.13
CA PRO A 39 -6.51 -21.06 6.83
C PRO A 39 -6.47 -19.58 6.44
N LEU A 40 -5.32 -18.91 6.59
CA LEU A 40 -5.16 -17.49 6.33
C LEU A 40 -4.71 -17.25 4.88
N VAL A 41 -5.44 -16.38 4.17
CA VAL A 41 -5.08 -15.92 2.83
C VAL A 41 -4.65 -14.46 2.91
N ILE A 42 -3.34 -14.24 2.79
CA ILE A 42 -2.75 -12.89 2.76
C ILE A 42 -2.64 -12.46 1.30
N GLN A 43 -3.36 -11.40 0.95
CA GLN A 43 -3.32 -10.79 -0.36
C GLN A 43 -3.35 -9.27 -0.20
N GLY A 44 -2.61 -8.54 -1.05
CA GLY A 44 -2.70 -7.09 -1.09
C GLY A 44 -4.15 -6.64 -1.32
N VAL A 45 -4.54 -5.54 -0.67
CA VAL A 45 -5.92 -5.03 -0.67
C VAL A 45 -6.40 -4.72 -2.10
N ILE A 46 -5.53 -4.13 -2.92
CA ILE A 46 -5.86 -3.76 -4.31
C ILE A 46 -6.00 -4.99 -5.22
N PRO A 47 -5.04 -5.94 -5.27
CA PRO A 47 -5.19 -7.19 -6.01
C PRO A 47 -6.47 -7.96 -5.67
N ARG A 48 -6.90 -7.94 -4.40
CA ARG A 48 -8.12 -8.62 -3.95
C ARG A 48 -9.40 -8.03 -4.57
N ARG A 49 -9.43 -6.72 -4.83
CA ARG A 49 -10.57 -5.99 -5.45
C ARG A 49 -10.34 -5.66 -6.93
N ARG A 50 -9.35 -6.28 -7.58
CA ARG A 50 -8.96 -5.96 -8.96
C ARG A 50 -10.12 -6.12 -9.96
N LYS A 51 -11.00 -7.10 -9.75
CA LYS A 51 -12.18 -7.33 -10.62
C LYS A 51 -13.16 -6.17 -10.54
N ASP A 52 -13.51 -5.76 -9.32
CA ASP A 52 -14.45 -4.65 -9.08
C ASP A 52 -13.89 -3.33 -9.60
N LEU A 53 -12.59 -3.09 -9.38
CA LEU A 53 -11.90 -1.91 -9.90
C LEU A 53 -11.86 -1.89 -11.44
N ALA A 54 -11.59 -3.04 -12.08
CA ALA A 54 -11.57 -3.13 -13.54
C ALA A 54 -12.97 -2.88 -14.15
N ALA A 55 -14.03 -3.39 -13.51
CA ALA A 55 -15.40 -3.14 -13.94
C ALA A 55 -15.77 -1.65 -13.80
N ALA A 56 -15.47 -1.03 -12.65
CA ALA A 56 -15.75 0.38 -12.41
C ALA A 56 -14.98 1.29 -13.39
N VAL A 57 -13.69 1.02 -13.62
CA VAL A 57 -12.89 1.77 -14.58
C VAL A 57 -13.40 1.55 -16.01
N GLY A 58 -13.75 0.32 -16.39
CA GLY A 58 -14.32 0.02 -17.70
C GLY A 58 -15.62 0.77 -17.95
N GLN A 59 -16.49 0.88 -16.95
CA GLN A 59 -17.73 1.66 -17.01
C GLN A 59 -17.43 3.15 -17.27
N VAL A 60 -16.53 3.75 -16.48
CA VAL A 60 -16.16 5.17 -16.64
C VAL A 60 -15.56 5.42 -18.02
N VAL A 61 -14.64 4.56 -18.48
CA VAL A 61 -14.04 4.68 -19.81
C VAL A 61 -15.10 4.54 -20.90
N ALA A 62 -16.02 3.59 -20.79
CA ALA A 62 -17.09 3.40 -21.77
C ALA A 62 -18.05 4.60 -21.82
N THR A 63 -18.27 5.30 -20.71
CA THR A 63 -19.15 6.49 -20.66
C THR A 63 -18.46 7.78 -21.09
N GLU A 64 -17.16 7.93 -20.85
CA GLU A 64 -16.43 9.18 -21.11
C GLU A 64 -15.65 9.17 -22.44
N LEU A 65 -15.19 8.01 -22.93
CA LEU A 65 -14.38 7.92 -24.17
C LEU A 65 -15.15 7.43 -25.40
N LEU A 66 -16.30 6.79 -25.22
CA LEU A 66 -17.17 6.39 -26.32
C LEU A 66 -18.47 7.21 -26.20
N PRO A 67 -18.61 8.31 -26.97
CA PRO A 67 -19.92 8.94 -27.14
C PRO A 67 -20.93 7.99 -27.78
#